data_AF-A0A1A8GZH2-F1
#
_entry.id   AF-A0A1A8GZH2-F1
#
_cell.length_a   1.000
_cell.length_b   1.000
_cell.length_c   1.000
_cell.angle_alpha   90.00
_cell.angle_beta   90.00
_cell.angle_gamma   90.00
#
_symmetry.space_group_name_H-M   'P 1'
#
loop_
_entity.id
_entity.type
_entity.pdbx_description
1 polymer ?
#
loop_
_entity_poly.entity_id
_entity_poly.type
_entity_poly.pdbx_seq_one_letter_code
_entity_poly.pdbx_strand_id
1 'polypeptide(L)'
;EKAGFQGRTIALEEGPTEQIVNMWTEEGTPETLDETGRPVLTPPLVIGSLRLAVRDYSPPQIDLYAEVNGMGMMSSYCDDAVELGSYGIPRTTGSI
;
A
#
# COMPACT_ATOMS: atom_id res chain seq x y z
N GLU A 1 -4.16 -2.82 -10.15
CA GLU A 1 -5.33 -2.21 -10.82
C GLU A 1 -5.46 -2.69 -12.26
N LYS A 2 -4.47 -2.40 -13.11
CA LYS A 2 -4.46 -2.82 -14.51
C LYS A 2 -3.75 -4.18 -14.67
N ALA A 3 -3.98 -4.83 -15.81
CA ALA A 3 -3.26 -6.03 -16.16
C ALA A 3 -1.74 -5.78 -16.33
N GLY A 4 -0.94 -6.84 -16.25
CA GLY A 4 0.52 -6.75 -16.43
C GLY A 4 1.23 -6.02 -15.29
N PHE A 5 0.68 -6.05 -14.07
CA PHE A 5 1.24 -5.37 -12.89
C PHE A 5 1.39 -3.85 -13.06
N GLN A 6 0.46 -3.22 -13.79
CA GLN A 6 0.43 -1.78 -14.01
C GLN A 6 -0.61 -1.07 -13.12
N GLY A 7 -0.42 0.23 -12.90
CA GLY A 7 -1.32 1.06 -12.12
C GLY A 7 -1.16 0.88 -10.61
N ARG A 8 -2.22 1.18 -9.85
CA ARG A 8 -2.18 1.12 -8.39
C ARG A 8 -2.08 -0.31 -7.87
N THR A 9 -1.36 -0.48 -6.76
CA THR A 9 -1.12 -1.76 -6.09
C THR A 9 -1.71 -1.73 -4.68
N ILE A 10 -2.23 -2.87 -4.23
CA ILE A 10 -2.70 -3.09 -2.86
C ILE A 10 -2.07 -4.39 -2.36
N ALA A 11 -1.66 -4.43 -1.09
CA ALA A 11 -1.29 -5.67 -0.42
C ALA A 11 -2.57 -6.37 0.04
N LEU A 12 -2.66 -7.68 -0.19
CA LEU A 12 -3.75 -8.51 0.30
C LEU A 12 -3.16 -9.46 1.34
N GLU A 13 -3.66 -9.35 2.57
CA GLU A 13 -3.30 -10.21 3.68
C GLU A 13 -4.33 -11.33 3.83
N GLU A 14 -3.98 -12.37 4.60
CA GLU A 14 -4.92 -13.43 4.91
C GLU A 14 -6.09 -12.89 5.73
N GLY A 15 -7.31 -13.10 5.24
CA GLY A 15 -8.51 -12.63 5.92
C GLY A 15 -9.79 -12.85 5.10
N PRO A 16 -10.95 -12.48 5.67
CA PRO A 16 -12.23 -12.58 4.99
C PRO A 16 -12.29 -11.67 3.76
N THR A 17 -12.80 -12.20 2.63
CA THR A 17 -12.88 -11.45 1.36
C THR A 17 -13.87 -10.30 1.43
N GLU A 18 -14.87 -10.40 2.31
CA GLU A 18 -15.89 -9.39 2.55
C GLU A 18 -15.32 -8.09 3.12
N GLN A 19 -14.12 -8.14 3.71
CA GLN A 19 -13.42 -6.98 4.25
C GLN A 19 -12.57 -6.26 3.20
N ILE A 20 -12.46 -6.80 1.98
CA ILE A 20 -11.72 -6.16 0.90
C ILE A 20 -12.55 -4.98 0.35
N VAL A 21 -12.16 -3.78 0.76
CA VAL A 21 -12.75 -2.52 0.31
C VAL A 21 -11.99 -1.93 -0.88
N ASN A 22 -12.68 -1.15 -1.71
CA ASN A 22 -12.05 -0.48 -2.84
C ASN A 22 -11.25 0.75 -2.37
N MET A 23 -9.98 0.56 -2.01
CA MET A 23 -9.06 1.63 -1.54
C MET A 23 -8.59 2.59 -2.67
N TRP A 24 -9.06 2.38 -3.90
CA TRP A 24 -8.74 3.22 -5.05
C TRP A 24 -9.80 4.28 -5.34
N THR A 25 -10.91 4.31 -4.60
CA THR A 25 -11.86 5.42 -4.67
C THR A 25 -11.27 6.63 -3.95
N GLU A 26 -11.41 7.83 -4.52
CA GLU A 26 -10.99 9.06 -3.83
C GLU A 26 -11.83 9.24 -2.55
N GLU A 27 -11.15 9.39 -1.41
CA GLU A 27 -11.79 9.84 -0.17
C GLU A 27 -12.39 11.23 -0.41
N GLY A 28 -13.72 11.30 -0.44
CA GLY A 28 -14.43 12.56 -0.64
C GLY A 28 -15.53 12.54 -1.69
N THR A 29 -15.80 11.41 -2.35
CA THR A 29 -17.10 11.28 -3.04
C THR A 29 -18.15 11.03 -1.97
N PRO A 30 -19.01 12.01 -1.60
CA PRO A 30 -20.16 11.70 -0.74
C PRO A 30 -20.94 10.57 -1.39
N GLU A 31 -21.62 9.75 -0.59
CA GLU A 31 -22.62 8.79 -1.07
C GLU A 31 -23.50 9.53 -2.08
N THR A 32 -23.20 9.33 -3.36
CA THR A 32 -23.82 10.15 -4.38
C THR A 32 -25.19 9.55 -4.49
N LEU A 33 -26.21 10.27 -4.02
CA LEU A 33 -27.57 9.80 -4.20
C LEU A 33 -27.91 10.02 -5.67
N ASP A 34 -28.46 9.00 -6.33
CA ASP A 34 -29.03 9.17 -7.67
C ASP A 34 -30.23 10.13 -7.63
N GLU A 35 -30.77 10.51 -8.78
CA GLU A 35 -31.93 11.43 -8.88
C GLU A 35 -33.18 10.92 -8.13
N THR A 36 -33.19 9.65 -7.72
CA THR A 36 -34.23 8.97 -6.93
C THR A 36 -33.88 8.80 -5.45
N GLY A 37 -32.76 9.35 -4.97
CA GLY A 37 -32.36 9.27 -3.57
C GLY A 37 -31.79 7.91 -3.16
N ARG A 38 -31.29 7.10 -4.11
CA ARG A 38 -30.64 5.81 -3.83
C ARG A 38 -29.12 5.98 -3.82
N PRO A 39 -28.37 5.26 -2.97
CA PRO A 39 -26.92 5.28 -3.02
C PRO A 39 -26.43 4.82 -4.40
N VAL A 40 -25.64 5.64 -5.08
CA VAL A 40 -24.89 5.22 -6.27
C VAL A 40 -23.95 4.11 -5.84
N LEU A 41 -24.07 2.96 -6.48
CA LEU A 41 -23.20 1.82 -6.24
C LEU A 41 -21.76 2.25 -6.44
N THR A 42 -20.94 2.12 -5.39
CA THR A 42 -19.50 2.29 -5.50
C THR A 42 -18.98 1.34 -6.58
N PRO A 43 -18.12 1.82 -7.50
CA PRO A 43 -17.58 0.95 -8.53
C PRO A 43 -16.83 -0.22 -7.86
N PRO A 44 -17.01 -1.45 -8.37
CA PRO A 44 -16.38 -2.62 -7.79
C PRO A 44 -14.84 -2.49 -7.85
N LEU A 45 -14.15 -3.09 -6.88
CA LEU A 45 -12.69 -3.21 -6.95
C LEU A 45 -12.31 -4.13 -8.13
N VAL A 46 -11.43 -3.65 -9.02
CA VAL A 46 -11.00 -4.40 -10.22
C VAL A 46 -9.53 -4.82 -10.13
N ILE A 47 -9.25 -6.10 -9.93
CA ILE A 47 -7.88 -6.61 -9.85
C ILE A 47 -7.43 -7.17 -11.21
N GLY A 48 -6.65 -6.40 -11.97
CA GLY A 48 -6.15 -6.83 -13.28
C GLY A 48 -4.97 -7.83 -13.25
N SER A 49 -4.26 -7.97 -12.13
CA SER A 49 -3.17 -8.95 -11.96
C SER A 49 -2.95 -9.23 -10.47
N LEU A 50 -2.61 -10.47 -10.15
CA LEU A 50 -2.32 -10.94 -8.79
C LEU A 50 -1.05 -11.78 -8.79
N ARG A 51 -0.22 -11.66 -7.76
CA ARG A 51 0.93 -12.53 -7.51
C ARG A 51 1.15 -12.71 -6.02
N LEU A 52 1.69 -13.85 -5.61
CA LEU A 52 2.17 -14.06 -4.26
C LEU A 52 3.37 -13.14 -4.00
N ALA A 53 3.33 -12.36 -2.91
CA ALA A 53 4.40 -11.46 -2.52
C ALA A 53 5.45 -12.13 -1.60
N VAL A 54 5.03 -13.13 -0.82
CA VAL A 54 5.88 -13.86 0.12
C VAL A 54 6.70 -14.93 -0.62
N ARG A 55 8.02 -14.92 -0.43
CA ARG A 55 8.94 -15.94 -0.98
C ARG A 55 9.35 -16.97 0.07
N ASP A 56 9.67 -16.49 1.26
CA ASP A 56 9.97 -17.27 2.43
C ASP A 56 9.35 -16.59 3.66
N TYR A 57 9.21 -17.35 4.74
CA TYR A 57 8.67 -16.87 6.01
C TYR A 57 9.81 -16.57 7.01
N SER A 58 10.99 -16.22 6.50
CA SER A 58 12.08 -15.77 7.36
C SER A 58 11.79 -14.36 7.89
N PRO A 59 12.33 -13.98 9.06
CA PRO A 59 12.17 -12.61 9.56
C PRO A 59 12.67 -11.61 8.50
N PRO A 60 11.82 -10.69 8.01
CA PRO A 60 12.21 -9.76 6.98
C PRO A 60 13.16 -8.71 7.57
N GLN A 61 14.18 -8.33 6.79
CA GLN A 61 15.06 -7.22 7.08
C GLN A 61 15.16 -6.31 5.87
N ILE A 62 15.14 -4.99 6.10
CA ILE A 62 15.28 -3.97 5.08
C ILE A 62 16.23 -2.87 5.52
N ASP A 63 17.11 -2.47 4.62
CA ASP A 63 18.01 -1.33 4.81
C ASP A 63 17.49 -0.15 3.99
N LEU A 64 17.38 1.02 4.62
CA LEU A 64 16.94 2.27 3.97
C LEU A 64 18.11 3.24 3.91
N TYR A 65 18.37 3.77 2.72
CA TYR A 65 19.42 4.74 2.45
C TYR A 65 18.81 6.11 2.15
N ALA A 66 19.39 7.17 2.73
CA ALA A 66 18.90 8.54 2.53
C ALA A 66 19.05 9.04 1.08
N GLU A 67 20.00 8.49 0.33
CA GLU A 67 20.29 8.86 -1.06
C GLU A 67 20.11 7.67 -2.01
N VAL A 68 20.26 7.92 -3.31
CA VAL A 68 20.19 6.88 -4.36
C VAL A 68 21.44 6.00 -4.36
N ASN A 69 21.33 4.80 -4.94
CA ASN A 69 22.44 3.86 -5.13
C ASN A 69 23.15 3.40 -3.84
N GLY A 70 22.42 3.28 -2.72
CA GLY A 70 22.98 2.81 -1.46
C GLY A 70 23.90 3.81 -0.76
N MET A 71 23.68 5.11 -0.99
CA MET A 71 24.51 6.19 -0.44
C MET A 71 23.81 6.96 0.69
N GLY A 72 24.60 7.76 1.43
CA GLY A 72 24.11 8.58 2.53
C GLY A 72 23.96 7.80 3.84
N MET A 73 23.11 8.30 4.74
CA MET A 73 22.83 7.62 6.01
C MET A 73 21.98 6.36 5.79
N MET A 74 22.38 5.27 6.45
CA MET A 74 21.69 3.99 6.42
C MET A 74 20.96 3.74 7.74
N SER A 75 19.76 3.15 7.67
CA SER A 75 19.00 2.60 8.81
C SER A 75 18.52 1.19 8.47
N SER A 76 18.67 0.23 9.38
CA SER A 76 18.15 -1.14 9.22
C SER A 76 16.91 -1.37 10.08
N TYR A 77 15.93 -2.07 9.53
CA TYR A 77 14.70 -2.46 10.21
C TYR A 77 14.45 -3.95 10.04
N CYS A 78 13.95 -4.58 11.10
CA CYS A 78 13.56 -5.99 11.10
C CYS A 78 12.13 -6.10 11.61
N ASP A 79 11.34 -7.00 11.01
CA ASP A 79 9.95 -7.24 11.38
C ASP A 79 9.12 -5.93 11.27
N ASP A 80 8.49 -5.48 12.36
CA ASP A 80 7.70 -4.26 12.41
C ASP A 80 8.51 -3.02 12.87
N ALA A 81 8.39 -1.93 12.13
CA ALA A 81 8.96 -0.62 12.50
C ALA A 81 7.84 0.41 12.69
N VAL A 82 7.60 0.82 13.95
CA VAL A 82 6.64 1.87 14.27
C VAL A 82 7.26 3.22 13.92
N GLU A 83 6.88 3.73 12.74
CA GLU A 83 7.02 5.12 12.28
C GLU A 83 8.46 5.65 12.17
N LEU A 84 8.89 5.96 10.94
CA LEU A 84 10.24 6.46 10.61
C LEU A 84 10.54 7.89 11.11
N GLY A 85 9.69 8.48 11.96
CA GLY A 85 9.68 9.90 12.31
C GLY A 85 9.72 10.24 13.80
N SER A 86 9.63 9.28 14.72
CA SER A 86 9.39 9.55 16.15
C SER A 86 10.58 10.18 16.90
N TYR A 87 11.75 10.31 16.27
CA TYR A 87 12.96 10.93 16.84
C TYR A 87 13.34 12.29 16.23
N GLY A 88 12.39 12.98 15.57
CA GLY A 88 12.48 14.42 15.31
C GLY A 88 13.14 14.85 14.00
N ILE A 89 13.54 13.92 13.12
CA ILE A 89 13.94 14.23 11.75
C ILE A 89 13.29 13.20 10.80
N PRO A 90 12.27 13.59 10.02
CA PRO A 90 11.75 12.76 8.95
C PRO A 90 12.89 12.41 7.99
N ARG A 91 13.24 11.12 7.86
CA ARG A 91 14.25 10.68 6.90
C ARG A 91 13.60 10.35 5.57
N THR A 92 14.09 10.97 4.50
CA THR A 92 13.76 10.56 3.14
C THR A 92 14.47 9.23 2.83
N THR A 93 13.80 8.34 2.10
CA THR A 93 14.43 7.12 1.57
C THR A 93 14.69 7.33 0.08
N GLY A 94 15.96 7.33 -0.31
CA GLY A 94 16.39 7.46 -1.71
C GLY A 94 16.67 6.11 -2.37
N SER A 95 17.04 5.08 -1.60
CA SER A 95 17.19 3.71 -2.07
C SER A 95 17.02 2.68 -0.95
N ILE A 96 16.79 1.44 -1.37
CA ILE A 96 16.66 0.21 -0.57
C ILE A 96 17.65 -0.80 -1.15
#